data_AF-A0AA43DL80-F1
#
_entry.id   AF-A0AA43DL80-F1
#
_cell.length_a   1.000
_cell.length_b   1.000
_cell.length_c   1.000
_cell.angle_alpha   90.00
_cell.angle_beta   90.00
_cell.angle_gamma   90.00
#
_symmetry.space_group_name_H-M   'P 1'
#
loop_
_entity.id
_entity.type
_entity.pdbx_description
1 polymer ?
#
loop_
_entity_poly.entity_id
_entity_poly.type
_entity_poly.pdbx_seq_one_letter_code
_entity_poly.pdbx_strand_id
1 'polypeptide(L)'
;MIRLALLASVVVPLVAVGAALAAGNPAAGKKIYAEDGCGGCHTFKPAGSKGKIGPALTKARLAADARRAKLPVPTFIRTSIVKPKAFVARGF
;
A
#
# COMPACT_ATOMS: atom_id res chain seq x y z
N MET A 1 26.27 2.83 -53.70
CA MET A 1 25.92 1.75 -52.76
C MET A 1 26.77 1.89 -51.51
N ILE A 2 26.26 2.48 -50.42
CA ILE A 2 26.69 2.23 -49.03
C ILE A 2 25.62 2.85 -48.14
N ARG A 3 25.26 2.07 -47.12
CA ARG A 3 23.96 2.08 -46.43
C ARG A 3 23.87 3.17 -45.37
N LEU A 4 22.75 3.89 -45.43
CA LEU A 4 21.97 4.45 -44.34
C LEU A 4 22.04 3.57 -43.06
N ALA A 5 22.41 4.16 -41.93
CA ALA A 5 21.90 3.81 -40.60
C ALA A 5 22.39 4.83 -39.56
N LEU A 6 21.82 6.03 -39.61
CA LEU A 6 21.60 6.83 -38.42
C LEU A 6 20.45 6.14 -37.65
N LEU A 7 20.60 5.99 -36.33
CA LEU A 7 19.57 6.03 -35.28
C LEU A 7 20.04 5.21 -34.06
N ALA A 8 20.92 5.82 -33.28
CA ALA A 8 20.97 5.57 -31.86
C ALA A 8 19.71 6.22 -31.25
N SER A 9 18.75 5.41 -30.83
CA SER A 9 17.73 5.81 -29.85
C SER A 9 17.37 4.59 -29.03
N VAL A 10 17.93 4.61 -27.82
CA VAL A 10 17.68 3.71 -26.71
C VAL A 10 16.18 3.69 -26.41
N VAL A 11 15.51 2.60 -26.80
CA VAL A 11 14.18 2.27 -26.27
C VAL A 11 14.37 1.18 -25.22
N VAL A 12 14.93 1.56 -24.07
CA VAL A 12 14.72 0.78 -22.85
C VAL A 12 13.28 1.08 -22.44
N PRO A 13 12.36 0.10 -22.43
CA PRO A 13 11.03 0.35 -21.92
C PRO A 13 11.18 0.74 -20.45
N LEU A 14 10.68 1.93 -20.15
CA LEU A 14 10.40 2.44 -18.82
C LEU A 14 9.86 1.31 -17.96
N VAL A 15 10.71 0.79 -17.07
CA VAL A 15 10.32 -0.18 -16.05
C VAL A 15 9.22 0.49 -15.25
N ALA A 16 7.98 0.06 -15.47
CA ALA A 16 6.92 0.26 -14.52
C ALA A 16 7.38 -0.47 -13.25
N VAL A 17 7.97 0.27 -12.30
CA VAL A 17 8.30 -0.23 -10.96
C VAL A 17 6.98 -0.35 -10.17
N GLY A 18 6.08 -1.18 -10.67
CA GLY A 18 5.11 -1.87 -9.84
C GLY A 18 5.84 -3.05 -9.24
N ALA A 19 6.74 -2.80 -8.28
CA ALA A 19 7.29 -3.87 -7.46
C ALA A 19 6.10 -4.60 -6.84
N ALA A 20 5.77 -5.79 -7.35
CA ALA A 20 4.83 -6.68 -6.71
C ALA A 20 5.39 -6.93 -5.32
N LEU A 21 4.75 -6.33 -4.31
CA LEU A 21 5.11 -6.60 -2.93
C LEU A 21 4.98 -8.11 -2.73
N ALA A 22 6.06 -8.73 -2.24
CA ALA A 22 6.03 -10.13 -1.87
C ALA A 22 4.80 -10.41 -0.99
N ALA A 23 4.21 -11.59 -1.14
CA ALA A 23 3.11 -11.98 -0.29
C ALA A 23 3.55 -11.87 1.19
N GLY A 24 2.77 -11.13 1.99
CA GLY A 24 3.06 -10.97 3.41
C GLY A 24 2.85 -12.28 4.19
N ASN A 25 3.43 -12.37 5.38
CA ASN A 25 3.20 -13.47 6.31
C ASN A 25 2.04 -13.12 7.28
N PRO A 26 0.88 -13.80 7.21
CA PRO A 26 -0.26 -13.48 8.06
C PRO A 26 -0.01 -13.70 9.57
N ALA A 27 0.79 -14.70 9.93
CA ALA A 27 1.13 -14.97 11.33
C ALA A 27 2.01 -13.86 11.93
N ALA A 28 3.01 -13.42 11.17
CA ALA A 28 3.82 -12.26 11.56
C ALA A 28 2.98 -10.98 11.64
N GLY A 29 2.10 -10.76 10.66
CA GLY A 29 1.17 -9.62 10.66
C GLY A 29 0.23 -9.61 11.86
N LYS A 30 -0.28 -10.77 12.29
CA LYS A 30 -1.09 -10.91 13.50
C LYS A 30 -0.32 -10.51 14.76
N LYS A 31 0.94 -10.94 14.89
CA LYS A 31 1.81 -10.59 16.03
C LYS A 31 2.02 -9.08 16.11
N ILE A 32 2.46 -8.48 15.00
CA ILE A 32 2.69 -7.02 14.90
C ILE A 32 1.41 -6.24 15.23
N TYR A 33 0.26 -6.66 14.69
CA TYR A 33 -1.02 -6.00 14.96
C TYR A 33 -1.33 -5.88 16.46
N ALA A 34 -1.06 -6.94 17.21
CA ALA A 34 -1.29 -6.99 18.65
C ALA A 34 -0.24 -6.19 19.42
N GLU A 35 1.04 -6.37 19.10
CA GLU A 35 2.16 -5.78 19.84
C GLU A 35 2.28 -4.27 19.63
N ASP A 36 2.08 -3.80 18.40
CA ASP A 36 2.15 -2.38 18.06
C ASP A 36 0.84 -1.64 18.39
N GLY A 37 -0.13 -2.32 19.03
CA GLY A 37 -1.34 -1.69 19.55
C GLY A 37 -2.29 -1.16 18.47
N CYS A 38 -2.23 -1.70 17.24
CA CYS A 38 -3.02 -1.22 16.10
C CYS A 38 -4.53 -1.17 16.42
N GLY A 39 -5.01 -2.13 17.21
CA GLY A 39 -6.42 -2.25 17.62
C GLY A 39 -6.92 -1.17 18.59
N GLY A 40 -6.02 -0.42 19.23
CA GLY A 40 -6.39 0.72 20.07
C GLY A 40 -6.99 1.87 19.25
N CYS A 41 -6.47 2.08 18.04
CA CYS A 41 -6.93 3.14 17.16
C CYS A 41 -7.91 2.64 16.10
N HIS A 42 -7.74 1.42 15.59
CA HIS A 42 -8.47 0.93 14.43
C HIS A 42 -9.49 -0.16 14.77
N THR A 43 -10.64 -0.10 14.09
CA THR A 43 -11.60 -1.21 14.07
C THR A 43 -11.09 -2.28 13.11
N PHE A 44 -11.01 -3.52 13.58
CA PHE A 44 -10.63 -4.68 12.76
C PHE A 44 -11.31 -5.95 13.28
N LYS A 45 -12.41 -6.34 12.61
CA LYS A 45 -13.25 -7.48 13.02
C LYS A 45 -12.48 -8.79 13.23
N PRO A 46 -11.52 -9.19 12.36
CA PRO A 46 -10.75 -10.42 12.57
C PRO A 46 -9.93 -10.47 13.86
N ALA A 47 -9.57 -9.31 14.42
CA ALA A 47 -8.86 -9.19 15.69
C ALA A 47 -9.76 -8.72 16.85
N GLY A 48 -11.08 -8.64 16.65
CA GLY A 48 -12.03 -8.16 17.66
C GLY A 48 -11.85 -6.68 18.07
N SER A 49 -11.00 -5.92 17.38
CA SER A 49 -10.68 -4.54 17.74
C SER A 49 -11.79 -3.57 17.33
N LYS A 50 -12.04 -2.58 18.19
CA LYS A 50 -13.15 -1.61 18.05
C LYS A 50 -12.69 -0.15 18.08
N GLY A 51 -11.39 0.12 17.93
CA GLY A 51 -10.86 1.49 17.91
C GLY A 51 -11.51 2.35 16.81
N LYS A 52 -11.70 3.64 17.09
CA LYS A 52 -12.35 4.60 16.17
C LYS A 52 -11.55 5.89 15.98
N ILE A 53 -10.32 5.94 16.49
CA ILE A 53 -9.40 7.07 16.28
C ILE A 53 -8.90 7.06 14.84
N GLY A 54 -8.74 5.88 14.24
CA GLY A 54 -8.37 5.70 12.83
C GLY A 54 -9.45 4.98 12.02
N PRO A 55 -9.32 4.98 10.67
CA PRO A 55 -10.24 4.30 9.78
C PRO A 55 -10.30 2.79 10.03
N ALA A 56 -11.46 2.17 9.82
CA ALA A 56 -11.58 0.72 9.92
C ALA A 56 -10.73 0.00 8.87
N LEU A 57 -10.03 -1.06 9.28
CA LEU A 57 -9.14 -1.85 8.43
C LEU A 57 -9.91 -2.92 7.63
N THR A 58 -10.97 -2.52 6.94
CA THR A 58 -11.75 -3.39 6.08
C THR A 58 -11.18 -3.40 4.67
N LYS A 59 -11.34 -4.51 3.94
CA LYS A 59 -10.91 -4.60 2.53
C LYS A 59 -11.52 -3.48 1.68
N ALA A 60 -12.81 -3.19 1.86
CA ALA A 60 -13.53 -2.15 1.12
C ALA A 60 -12.97 -0.75 1.40
N ARG A 61 -12.72 -0.42 2.69
CA ARG A 61 -12.17 0.89 3.08
C ARG A 61 -10.75 1.07 2.57
N LEU A 62 -9.88 0.07 2.78
CA LEU A 62 -8.50 0.09 2.28
C LEU A 62 -8.45 0.26 0.77
N ALA A 63 -9.32 -0.43 0.02
CA ALA A 63 -9.41 -0.27 -1.43
C ALA A 63 -9.88 1.14 -1.83
N ALA A 64 -10.86 1.72 -1.13
CA ALA A 64 -11.33 3.08 -1.41
C ALA A 64 -10.26 4.15 -1.13
N ASP A 65 -9.55 4.03 -0.02
CA ASP A 65 -8.48 4.97 0.33
C ASP A 65 -7.26 4.80 -0.58
N ALA A 66 -6.88 3.57 -0.93
CA ALA A 66 -5.82 3.30 -1.90
C ALA A 66 -6.12 3.93 -3.28
N ARG A 67 -7.36 3.81 -3.76
CA ARG A 67 -7.80 4.47 -5.00
C ARG A 67 -7.66 5.99 -4.92
N ARG A 68 -8.06 6.61 -3.80
CA ARG A 68 -7.89 8.05 -3.57
C ARG A 68 -6.41 8.46 -3.52
N ALA A 69 -5.58 7.63 -2.92
CA ALA A 69 -4.13 7.82 -2.87
C ALA A 69 -3.44 7.55 -4.22
N LYS A 70 -4.16 7.04 -5.22
CA LYS A 70 -3.62 6.60 -6.51
C LYS A 70 -2.51 5.55 -6.34
N LEU A 71 -2.67 4.65 -5.38
CA LEU A 71 -1.72 3.58 -5.06
C LEU A 71 -2.40 2.21 -5.15
N PRO A 72 -1.67 1.15 -5.55
CA PRO A 72 -2.10 -0.23 -5.33
C PRO A 72 -2.33 -0.49 -3.83
N VAL A 73 -3.32 -1.33 -3.48
CA VAL A 73 -3.68 -1.59 -2.07
C VAL A 73 -2.49 -2.03 -1.21
N PRO A 74 -1.65 -3.00 -1.63
CA PRO A 74 -0.49 -3.39 -0.81
C PRO A 74 0.50 -2.25 -0.58
N THR A 75 0.75 -1.43 -1.60
CA THR A 75 1.62 -0.25 -1.53
C THR A 75 1.04 0.81 -0.62
N PHE A 76 -0.28 1.04 -0.69
CA PHE A 76 -1.01 1.95 0.17
C PHE A 76 -0.93 1.54 1.64
N ILE A 77 -1.17 0.27 1.96
CA ILE A 77 -1.09 -0.26 3.34
C ILE A 77 0.32 -0.06 3.90
N ARG A 78 1.35 -0.49 3.16
CA ARG A 78 2.74 -0.34 3.60
C ARG A 78 3.10 1.14 3.83
N THR A 79 2.75 2.01 2.88
CA THR A 79 3.03 3.44 2.97
C THR A 79 2.31 4.07 4.16
N SER A 80 1.07 3.67 4.43
CA SER A 80 0.30 4.17 5.58
C SER A 80 0.94 3.82 6.92
N ILE A 81 1.61 2.66 7.01
CA ILE A 81 2.31 2.24 8.22
C ILE A 81 3.65 2.98 8.37
N VAL A 82 4.47 3.04 7.32
CA VAL A 82 5.86 3.55 7.42
C VAL A 82 6.00 5.05 7.16
N LYS A 83 5.00 5.69 6.55
CA LYS A 83 4.94 7.13 6.23
C LYS A 83 3.49 7.65 6.39
N PRO A 84 2.92 7.64 7.60
CA PRO A 84 1.49 7.91 7.82
C PRO A 84 1.03 9.30 7.36
N LYS A 85 1.92 10.30 7.34
CA LYS A 85 1.59 11.66 6.86
C LYS A 85 1.50 11.77 5.33
N ALA A 86 1.92 10.76 4.57
CA ALA A 86 1.82 10.76 3.10
C ALA A 86 0.36 10.70 2.62
N PHE A 87 -0.54 10.16 3.44
CA PHE A 87 -1.96 10.14 3.18
C PHE A 87 -2.74 10.00 4.49
N VAL A 88 -3.68 10.92 4.71
CA VAL A 88 -4.66 10.81 5.79
C VAL A 88 -6.01 10.40 5.21
N ALA A 89 -6.60 9.35 5.77
CA ALA A 89 -7.88 8.83 5.33
C ALA A 89 -8.99 9.87 5.57
N ARG A 90 -9.94 10.00 4.65
CA ARG A 90 -11.00 11.02 4.79
C ARG A 90 -11.79 10.81 6.09
N GLY A 91 -11.97 11.89 6.84
CA GLY A 91 -12.68 11.89 8.13
C GLY A 91 -11.81 11.54 9.34
N PHE A 92 -10.49 11.58 9.19
CA PHE A 92 -9.48 11.35 10.23
C PHE A 92 -8.35 12.36 10.09
#